data_AF-A0A9E6CLF5-F1
#
_entry.id   AF-A0A9E6CLF5-F1
#
_cell.length_a   1.000
_cell.length_b   1.000
_cell.length_c   1.000
_cell.angle_alpha   90.00
_cell.angle_beta   90.00
_cell.angle_gamma   90.00
#
_symmetry.space_group_name_H-M   'P 1'
#
loop_
_entity.id
_entity.type
_entity.pdbx_description
1 polymer ?
#
loop_
_entity_poly.entity_id
_entity_poly.type
_entity_poly.pdbx_seq_one_letter_code
_entity_poly.pdbx_strand_id
1 'polypeptide(L)'
;MALEIIFEADQKYFEYLWNKKRQEQKEVEQIIDQPDKKIIRRAEKREVKRYNLSQTAKIIRISRQGLYYWITKGLVKPRRDYRNYPVFTVFDIEKIIKWRNTIK
;
A
#
# COMPACT_ATOMS: atom_id res chain seq x y z
N MET A 1 -20.10 32.17 25.09
CA MET A 1 -20.07 33.11 23.95
C MET A 1 -18.88 32.91 23.01
N ALA A 2 -17.65 33.35 23.32
CA ALA A 2 -16.53 33.22 22.34
C ALA A 2 -16.08 31.77 22.05
N LEU A 3 -16.04 30.90 23.08
CA LEU A 3 -15.69 29.47 22.94
C LEU A 3 -16.71 28.66 22.12
N GLU A 4 -18.00 28.98 22.25
CA GLU A 4 -19.07 28.33 21.48
C GLU A 4 -18.99 28.69 19.99
N ILE A 5 -18.68 29.95 19.68
CA ILE A 5 -18.49 30.42 18.30
C ILE A 5 -17.32 29.70 17.62
N ILE A 6 -16.21 29.50 18.34
CA ILE A 6 -15.03 28.78 17.82
C ILE A 6 -15.38 27.30 17.57
N PHE A 7 -16.06 26.65 18.53
CA PHE A 7 -16.46 25.26 18.40
C PHE A 7 -17.44 25.03 17.23
N GLU A 8 -18.42 25.93 17.04
CA GLU A 8 -19.33 25.87 15.89
C GLU A 8 -18.62 26.12 14.56
N ALA A 9 -17.63 27.02 14.52
CA ALA A 9 -16.83 27.26 13.32
C ALA A 9 -16.01 26.03 12.92
N ASP A 10 -15.40 25.36 13.91
CA ASP A 10 -14.66 24.10 13.70
C ASP A 10 -15.57 22.98 13.19
N GLN A 11 -16.78 22.84 13.75
CA GLN A 11 -17.76 21.87 13.26
C GLN A 11 -18.18 22.14 11.81
N LYS A 12 -18.48 23.40 11.47
CA LYS A 12 -18.82 23.80 10.09
C LYS A 12 -17.67 23.55 9.13
N TYR A 13 -16.44 23.83 9.55
CA TYR A 13 -15.26 23.59 8.74
C TYR A 13 -15.02 22.09 8.52
N PHE A 14 -15.19 21.27 9.57
CA PHE A 14 -15.14 19.81 9.46
C PHE A 14 -16.19 19.28 8.48
N GLU A 15 -17.44 19.73 8.59
CA GLU A 15 -18.53 19.36 7.68
C GLU A 15 -18.23 19.78 6.23
N TYR A 16 -17.67 20.98 6.02
CA TYR A 16 -17.24 21.42 4.69
C TYR A 16 -16.18 20.48 4.10
N LEU A 17 -15.12 20.17 4.85
CA LEU A 17 -14.06 19.26 4.42
C LEU A 17 -14.61 17.86 4.12
N TRP A 18 -15.52 17.38 4.96
CA TRP A 18 -16.16 16.08 4.80
C TRP A 18 -16.99 16.01 3.51
N ASN A 19 -17.82 17.01 3.27
CA ASN A 19 -18.67 17.08 2.08
C ASN A 19 -17.84 17.23 0.80
N LYS A 20 -16.79 18.05 0.83
CA LYS A 20 -15.84 18.18 -0.27
C LYS A 20 -15.19 16.83 -0.61
N LYS A 21 -14.67 16.12 0.39
CA LYS A 21 -14.07 14.79 0.19
C LYS A 21 -15.07 13.78 -0.37
N ARG A 22 -16.33 13.81 0.05
CA ARG A 22 -17.39 12.96 -0.52
C ARG A 22 -17.70 13.30 -1.97
N GLN A 23 -17.71 14.57 -2.34
CA GLN A 23 -17.91 14.99 -3.73
C GLN A 23 -16.77 14.49 -4.62
N GLU A 24 -15.52 14.71 -4.21
CA GLU A 24 -14.33 14.20 -4.91
C GLU A 24 -14.40 12.68 -5.10
N GLN A 25 -14.81 11.93 -4.07
CA GLN A 25 -15.00 10.48 -4.19
C GLN A 25 -16.09 10.09 -5.20
N LYS A 26 -17.22 10.81 -5.22
CA LYS A 26 -18.30 10.57 -6.18
C LYS A 26 -17.86 10.87 -7.61
N GLU A 27 -17.04 11.90 -7.82
CA GLU A 27 -16.47 12.22 -9.13
C GLU A 27 -15.54 11.11 -9.61
N VAL A 28 -14.63 10.65 -8.75
CA VAL A 28 -13.75 9.50 -9.05
C VAL A 28 -14.56 8.23 -9.36
N GLU A 29 -15.62 7.96 -8.62
CA GLU A 29 -16.49 6.82 -8.90
C GLU A 29 -17.25 6.93 -10.23
N GLN A 30 -17.52 8.14 -10.71
CA GLN A 30 -18.16 8.35 -12.01
C GLN A 30 -17.18 8.20 -13.18
N ILE A 31 -15.89 8.44 -12.96
CA ILE A 31 -14.84 8.32 -13.98
C ILE A 31 -14.50 6.84 -14.28
N ILE A 32 -14.63 5.96 -13.28
CA ILE A 32 -14.12 4.59 -13.36
C ILE A 32 -15.26 3.59 -13.60
N ASP A 33 -15.11 2.76 -14.64
CA ASP A 33 -16.04 1.68 -14.94
C ASP A 33 -16.04 0.56 -13.89
N GLN A 34 -17.14 -0.18 -13.79
CA GLN A 34 -17.28 -1.32 -12.86
C GLN A 34 -16.16 -2.39 -12.97
N PRO A 35 -15.74 -2.84 -14.17
CA PRO A 35 -14.58 -3.73 -14.30
C PRO A 35 -13.30 -3.15 -13.69
N ASP A 36 -13.01 -1.88 -13.94
CA ASP A 36 -11.80 -1.21 -13.45
C ASP A 36 -11.82 -1.04 -11.93
N LYS A 37 -12.97 -0.68 -11.35
CA LYS A 37 -13.16 -0.67 -9.89
C LYS A 37 -12.81 -2.01 -9.25
N LYS A 38 -13.18 -3.13 -9.88
CA LYS A 38 -12.88 -4.47 -9.38
C LYS A 38 -11.39 -4.77 -9.43
N ILE A 39 -10.69 -4.30 -10.46
CA ILE A 39 -9.23 -4.43 -10.60
C ILE A 39 -8.52 -3.60 -9.52
N ILE A 40 -8.91 -2.34 -9.35
CA ILE A 40 -8.33 -1.43 -8.34
C ILE A 40 -8.52 -1.99 -6.94
N ARG A 41 -9.73 -2.42 -6.56
CA ARG A 41 -9.98 -3.05 -5.24
C ARG A 41 -9.10 -4.29 -5.01
N ARG A 42 -8.86 -5.09 -6.05
CA ARG A 42 -7.96 -6.25 -5.96
C ARG A 42 -6.50 -5.81 -5.79
N ALA A 43 -6.08 -4.74 -6.47
CA ALA A 43 -4.75 -4.15 -6.33
C ALA A 43 -4.53 -3.58 -4.93
N GLU A 44 -5.46 -2.79 -4.40
CA GLU A 44 -5.43 -2.27 -3.02
C GLU A 44 -5.31 -3.41 -2.00
N LYS A 45 -6.13 -4.45 -2.15
CA LYS A 45 -6.07 -5.63 -1.27
C LYS A 45 -4.71 -6.33 -1.33
N ARG A 46 -4.06 -6.34 -2.50
CA ARG A 46 -2.70 -6.90 -2.68
C ARG A 46 -1.61 -6.01 -2.08
N GLU A 47 -1.79 -4.69 -2.09
CA GLU A 47 -0.87 -3.73 -1.47
C GLU A 47 -0.91 -3.82 0.06
N VAL A 48 -2.10 -3.98 0.64
CA VAL A 48 -2.27 -4.07 2.10
C VAL A 48 -1.69 -5.38 2.65
N LYS A 49 -1.75 -6.47 1.88
CA LYS A 49 -1.18 -7.76 2.31
C LYS A 49 0.33 -7.67 2.47
N ARG A 50 0.80 -8.00 3.67
CA ARG A 50 2.20 -7.97 4.08
C ARG A 50 2.74 -9.37 4.31
N TYR A 51 3.96 -9.61 3.85
CA TYR A 51 4.70 -10.85 4.01
C TYR A 51 6.06 -10.57 4.65
N ASN A 52 6.48 -11.41 5.59
CA ASN A 52 7.80 -11.32 6.20
C ASN A 52 8.87 -12.00 5.33
N LEU A 53 10.14 -11.82 5.69
CA LEU A 53 11.30 -12.42 4.99
C LEU A 53 11.13 -13.93 4.72
N SER A 54 10.66 -14.69 5.70
CA SER A 54 10.53 -16.14 5.61
C SER A 54 9.45 -16.55 4.61
N GLN A 55 8.31 -15.88 4.67
CA GLN A 55 7.20 -16.11 3.74
C GLN A 55 7.62 -15.73 2.31
N THR A 56 8.24 -14.56 2.14
CA THR A 56 8.73 -14.09 0.84
C THR A 56 9.76 -15.04 0.25
N ALA A 57 10.73 -15.52 1.04
CA ALA A 57 11.73 -16.49 0.58
C ALA A 57 11.07 -17.80 0.11
N LYS A 58 10.07 -18.30 0.84
CA LYS A 58 9.29 -19.48 0.43
C LYS A 58 8.54 -19.25 -0.88
N ILE A 59 7.89 -18.10 -1.05
CA ILE A 59 7.13 -17.75 -2.27
C ILE A 59 8.06 -17.68 -3.48
N ILE A 60 9.23 -17.05 -3.33
CA ILE A 60 10.22 -16.89 -4.42
C ILE A 60 11.06 -18.17 -4.63
N ARG A 61 10.93 -19.16 -3.72
CA ARG A 61 11.67 -20.43 -3.72
C ARG A 61 13.18 -20.24 -3.64
N ILE A 62 13.62 -19.44 -2.67
CA ILE A 62 15.03 -19.23 -2.33
C ILE A 62 15.25 -19.39 -0.82
N SER A 63 16.51 -19.53 -0.41
CA SER A 63 16.85 -19.53 1.02
C SER A 63 16.60 -18.15 1.64
N ARG A 64 16.30 -18.13 2.95
CA ARG A 64 16.16 -16.87 3.70
C ARG A 64 17.44 -16.05 3.66
N GLN A 65 18.59 -16.71 3.73
CA GLN A 65 19.92 -16.11 3.62
C GLN A 65 20.14 -15.50 2.24
N GLY A 66 19.70 -16.16 1.16
CA GLY A 66 19.77 -15.62 -0.19
C GLY A 66 18.94 -14.35 -0.36
N LEU A 67 17.70 -14.35 0.15
CA LEU A 67 16.88 -13.14 0.15
C LEU A 67 17.51 -12.03 1.00
N TYR A 68 18.06 -12.38 2.16
CA TYR A 68 18.77 -11.41 3.02
C TYR A 68 19.98 -10.80 2.30
N TYR A 69 20.75 -11.62 1.59
CA TYR A 69 21.89 -11.17 0.78
C TYR A 69 21.46 -10.17 -0.31
N TRP A 70 20.33 -10.41 -0.99
CA TRP A 70 19.81 -9.45 -1.96
C TRP A 70 19.42 -8.11 -1.32
N ILE A 71 18.90 -8.14 -0.11
CA ILE A 71 18.57 -6.92 0.65
C ILE A 71 19.85 -6.17 1.04
N THR A 72 20.86 -6.87 1.55
CA THR A 72 22.13 -6.25 1.97
C THR A 72 22.91 -5.67 0.80
N LYS A 73 22.82 -6.28 -0.38
CA LYS A 73 23.40 -5.75 -1.62
C LYS A 73 22.56 -4.64 -2.27
N GLY A 74 21.40 -4.31 -1.70
CA GLY A 74 20.52 -3.26 -2.23
C GLY A 74 19.78 -3.63 -3.51
N LEU A 75 19.84 -4.89 -3.95
CA LEU A 75 19.11 -5.42 -5.11
C LEU A 75 17.59 -5.46 -4.85
N VAL A 76 17.21 -5.66 -3.59
CA VAL A 76 15.83 -5.65 -3.13
C VAL A 76 15.70 -4.70 -1.94
N LYS A 77 14.77 -3.75 -2.02
CA LYS A 77 14.52 -2.75 -0.96
C LYS A 77 13.12 -2.93 -0.36
N PRO A 78 12.96 -3.77 0.68
CA PRO A 78 11.68 -3.94 1.34
C PRO A 78 11.31 -2.72 2.19
N ARG A 79 10.01 -2.57 2.46
CA ARG A 79 9.57 -1.69 3.54
C ARG A 79 9.97 -2.30 4.89
N ARG A 80 9.95 -1.48 5.94
CA ARG A 80 10.27 -1.90 7.31
C ARG A 80 9.02 -1.76 8.18
N ASP A 81 8.79 -2.71 9.07
CA ASP A 81 7.78 -2.57 10.12
C ASP A 81 8.32 -1.73 11.29
N TYR A 82 7.49 -1.56 12.33
CA TYR A 82 7.86 -0.81 13.54
C TYR A 82 9.03 -1.42 14.34
N ARG A 83 9.37 -2.70 14.09
CA ARG A 83 10.53 -3.39 14.68
C ARG A 83 11.73 -3.43 13.72
N ASN A 84 11.67 -2.68 12.63
CA ASN A 84 12.69 -2.63 11.58
C ASN A 84 12.92 -3.98 10.85
N TYR A 85 11.93 -4.89 10.87
CA TYR A 85 11.98 -6.12 10.07
C TYR A 85 11.53 -5.86 8.63
N PRO A 86 12.12 -6.55 7.64
CA PRO A 86 11.74 -6.41 6.24
C PRO A 86 10.35 -6.99 5.97
N VAL A 87 9.52 -6.19 5.30
CA VAL A 87 8.15 -6.52 4.93
C VAL A 87 7.94 -6.26 3.43
N PHE A 88 7.24 -7.20 2.79
CA PHE A 88 6.98 -7.22 1.35
C PHE A 88 5.48 -7.20 1.08
N THR A 89 5.07 -6.47 0.05
CA THR A 89 3.74 -6.60 -0.56
C THR A 89 3.73 -7.66 -1.64
N VAL A 90 2.53 -8.03 -2.11
CA VAL A 90 2.40 -8.88 -3.31
C VAL A 90 3.11 -8.23 -4.51
N PHE A 91 3.00 -6.91 -4.68
CA PHE A 91 3.66 -6.19 -5.77
C PHE A 91 5.19 -6.24 -5.69
N ASP A 92 5.75 -6.14 -4.48
CA ASP A 92 7.21 -6.27 -4.30
C ASP A 92 7.68 -7.66 -4.72
N ILE A 93 6.94 -8.70 -4.33
CA ILE A 93 7.24 -10.09 -4.69
C ILE A 93 7.14 -10.30 -6.21
N GLU A 94 6.08 -9.79 -6.84
CA GLU A 94 5.91 -9.84 -8.30
C GLU A 94 7.09 -9.16 -9.02
N LYS A 95 7.55 -8.00 -8.54
CA LYS A 95 8.73 -7.30 -9.09
C LYS A 95 9.99 -8.14 -8.97
N ILE A 96 10.25 -8.74 -7.80
CA ILE A 96 11.43 -9.59 -7.59
C ILE A 96 11.42 -10.80 -8.53
N ILE A 97 10.26 -11.46 -8.69
CA ILE A 97 10.12 -12.60 -9.59
C ILE A 97 10.38 -12.19 -11.04
N LYS A 98 9.80 -11.06 -11.49
CA LYS A 98 10.03 -10.54 -12.84
C LYS A 98 11.51 -10.27 -13.08
N TRP A 99 12.16 -9.50 -12.20
CA TRP A 99 13.58 -9.20 -12.28
C TRP A 99 14.45 -10.47 -12.34
N ARG A 100 14.19 -11.45 -11.48
CA ARG A 100 14.91 -12.74 -11.49
C ARG A 100 14.78 -13.46 -12.83
N ASN A 101 13.61 -13.40 -13.46
CA ASN A 101 13.38 -14.03 -14.75
C ASN A 101 14.04 -13.27 -15.91
N THR A 102 14.36 -11.98 -15.74
CA THR A 102 15.05 -11.18 -16.76
C THR A 102 16.56 -11.40 -16.79
N ILE A 103 17.15 -11.95 -15.71
CA ILE A 103 18.60 -12.23 -15.62
C ILE A 103 18.94 -13.64 -16.13
N LYS A 104 17.93 -14.44 -16.49
CA LYS A 104 18.14 -15.72 -17.18
C LYS A 104 18.51 -15.52 -18.63
#